data_AF-A0A2M8P032-F1
#
_entry.id   AF-A0A2M8P032-F1
#
_cell.length_a   1.000
_cell.length_b   1.000
_cell.length_c   1.000
_cell.angle_alpha   90.00
_cell.angle_beta   90.00
_cell.angle_gamma   90.00
#
_symmetry.space_group_name_H-M   'P 1'
#
loop_
_entity.id
_entity.type
_entity.pdbx_description
1 polymer ?
#
loop_
_entity_poly.entity_id
_entity_poly.type
_entity_poly.pdbx_seq_one_letter_code
_entity_poly.pdbx_strand_id
1 'polypeptide(L)'
;MPQPPTKKSFAIRANLAVLSLTRHWLRIALIFLTVYVTLPIAAPVLMRIGLTGPAHIIYTVYAPFCHQFGFRSFFLFGEQAVYPRQYTDIGVKSYEEYTANIPQLQFPPEAEFTLDWVLAHKTFLGNAQMGYKMALCERDNMIWGMMLVGGLIYAIPTVRRKLRPVPLWLYIFVGVLPIGLDGGSQLLSYTPFNLWEIRETTPFFRVVTGGLFGLMTAWLAFPYLELAMRDTRRQLERKLGRAGLLPPMRR
;
A
#
# COMPACT_ATOMS: atom_id res chain seq x y z
N MET A 1 -39.84 23.09 -14.06
CA MET A 1 -38.42 22.72 -14.29
C MET A 1 -37.58 23.33 -13.18
N PRO A 2 -36.68 22.59 -12.50
CA PRO A 2 -35.80 23.17 -11.49
C PRO A 2 -34.82 24.15 -12.17
N GLN A 3 -34.81 25.40 -11.71
CA GLN A 3 -33.83 26.40 -12.15
C GLN A 3 -32.40 25.87 -11.88
N PRO A 4 -31.46 25.95 -12.85
CA PRO A 4 -30.09 25.53 -12.61
C PRO A 4 -29.50 26.35 -11.45
N PRO A 5 -28.71 25.74 -10.55
CA PRO A 5 -28.16 26.45 -9.41
C PRO A 5 -27.35 27.65 -9.89
N THR A 6 -27.64 28.83 -9.33
CA THR A 6 -26.88 30.05 -9.65
C THR A 6 -25.40 29.78 -9.39
N LYS A 7 -24.50 30.21 -10.29
CA LYS A 7 -23.04 29.95 -10.17
C LYS A 7 -22.47 30.31 -8.78
N LYS A 8 -23.07 31.29 -8.09
CA LYS A 8 -22.76 31.66 -6.70
C LYS A 8 -23.09 30.56 -5.68
N SER A 9 -24.23 29.88 -5.80
CA SER A 9 -24.65 28.79 -4.92
C SER A 9 -23.73 27.57 -5.01
N PHE A 10 -23.33 27.19 -6.23
CA PHE A 10 -22.39 26.10 -6.44
C PHE A 10 -21.01 26.40 -5.83
N ALA A 11 -20.46 27.59 -6.08
CA ALA A 11 -19.17 27.99 -5.55
C ALA A 11 -19.14 28.02 -4.00
N ILE A 12 -20.24 28.43 -3.36
CA ILE A 12 -20.38 28.39 -1.91
C ILE A 12 -20.36 26.94 -1.41
N ARG A 13 -21.16 26.05 -2.00
CA ARG A 13 -21.20 24.62 -1.65
C ARG A 13 -19.83 23.96 -1.81
N ALA A 14 -19.11 24.28 -2.89
CA ALA A 14 -17.76 23.80 -3.11
C ALA A 14 -16.79 24.28 -2.02
N ASN A 15 -16.79 25.57 -1.67
CA ASN A 15 -15.93 26.10 -0.59
C ASN A 15 -16.24 25.45 0.77
N LEU A 16 -17.51 25.20 1.08
CA LEU A 16 -17.92 24.53 2.31
C LEU A 16 -17.50 23.04 2.32
N ALA A 17 -17.60 22.36 1.18
CA ALA A 17 -17.14 20.99 1.03
C ALA A 17 -15.62 20.89 1.23
N VAL A 18 -14.85 21.79 0.60
CA VAL A 18 -13.38 21.85 0.80
C VAL A 18 -13.06 22.20 2.25
N LEU A 19 -13.78 23.13 2.89
CA LEU A 19 -13.58 23.44 4.29
C LEU A 19 -13.79 22.19 5.18
N SER A 20 -14.86 21.43 4.94
CA SER A 20 -15.10 20.16 5.62
C SER A 20 -13.96 19.16 5.40
N LEU A 21 -13.52 19.00 4.15
CA LEU A 21 -12.36 18.17 3.80
C LEU A 21 -11.12 18.57 4.59
N THR A 22 -10.75 19.86 4.61
CA THR A 22 -9.58 20.31 5.38
C THR A 22 -9.72 20.07 6.88
N ARG A 23 -10.94 20.06 7.44
CA ARG A 23 -11.18 19.79 8.87
C ARG A 23 -11.07 18.30 9.20
N HIS A 24 -11.48 17.44 8.28
CA HIS A 24 -11.57 16.00 8.50
C HIS A 24 -10.50 15.19 7.74
N TRP A 25 -9.53 15.85 7.08
CA TRP A 25 -8.56 15.22 6.20
C TRP A 25 -7.87 14.00 6.82
N LEU A 26 -7.43 14.09 8.09
CA LEU A 26 -6.71 13.01 8.76
C LEU A 26 -7.62 11.80 8.98
N ARG A 27 -8.87 12.02 9.39
CA ARG A 27 -9.85 10.94 9.55
C ARG A 27 -10.13 10.26 8.20
N ILE A 28 -10.28 11.05 7.15
CA ILE A 28 -10.52 10.53 5.78
C ILE A 28 -9.31 9.70 5.32
N ALA A 29 -8.09 10.21 5.51
CA ALA A 29 -6.86 9.49 5.18
C ALA A 29 -6.74 8.17 5.94
N LEU A 30 -7.02 8.17 7.25
CA LEU A 30 -6.96 6.95 8.06
C LEU A 30 -8.03 5.92 7.69
N ILE A 31 -9.26 6.36 7.38
CA ILE A 31 -10.31 5.46 6.89
C ILE A 31 -9.86 4.82 5.58
N PHE A 32 -9.37 5.62 4.64
CA PHE A 32 -8.86 5.11 3.36
C PHE A 32 -7.74 4.10 3.56
N LEU A 33 -6.71 4.44 4.36
CA LEU A 33 -5.59 3.54 4.66
C LEU A 33 -6.04 2.26 5.37
N THR A 34 -6.98 2.36 6.30
CA THR A 34 -7.53 1.20 7.01
C THR A 34 -8.21 0.26 6.04
N VAL A 35 -9.09 0.76 5.17
CA VAL A 35 -9.75 -0.05 4.13
C VAL A 35 -8.71 -0.64 3.18
N TYR A 36 -7.71 0.15 2.77
CA TYR A 36 -6.67 -0.29 1.84
C TYR A 36 -5.78 -1.41 2.41
N VAL A 37 -5.49 -1.38 3.71
CA VAL A 37 -4.65 -2.40 4.38
C VAL A 37 -5.45 -3.64 4.77
N THR A 38 -6.73 -3.48 5.16
CA THR A 38 -7.54 -4.59 5.65
C THR A 38 -8.08 -5.49 4.53
N LEU A 39 -8.44 -4.93 3.37
CA LEU A 39 -8.98 -5.72 2.26
C LEU A 39 -8.02 -6.81 1.75
N PRO A 40 -6.72 -6.55 1.52
CA PRO A 40 -5.77 -7.59 1.12
C PRO A 40 -5.64 -8.75 2.10
N ILE A 41 -5.82 -8.50 3.39
CA ILE A 41 -5.83 -9.51 4.45
C ILE A 41 -7.17 -10.27 4.46
N ALA A 42 -8.28 -9.58 4.17
CA ALA A 42 -9.61 -10.21 4.10
C ALA A 42 -9.74 -11.18 2.92
N ALA A 43 -9.07 -10.94 1.80
CA ALA A 43 -9.14 -11.80 0.61
C ALA A 43 -8.88 -13.30 0.90
N PRO A 44 -7.77 -13.70 1.55
CA PRO A 44 -7.54 -15.11 1.91
C PRO A 44 -8.53 -15.66 2.95
N VAL A 45 -9.09 -14.80 3.82
CA VAL A 45 -10.16 -15.21 4.77
C VAL A 45 -11.42 -15.59 3.99
N LEU A 46 -11.82 -14.77 3.02
CA LEU A 46 -12.97 -15.02 2.16
C LEU A 46 -12.78 -16.29 1.32
N MET A 47 -11.58 -16.52 0.79
CA MET A 47 -11.23 -17.77 0.11
C MET A 47 -11.41 -18.98 1.04
N ARG A 48 -10.92 -18.89 2.29
CA ARG A 48 -10.99 -19.99 3.26
C ARG A 48 -12.42 -20.39 3.63
N ILE A 49 -13.34 -19.43 3.70
CA ILE A 49 -14.76 -19.69 4.04
C ILE A 49 -15.65 -19.94 2.80
N GLY A 50 -15.05 -20.06 1.61
CA GLY A 50 -15.77 -20.37 0.36
C GLY A 50 -16.44 -19.18 -0.33
N LEU A 51 -16.27 -17.95 0.17
CA LEU A 51 -16.75 -16.72 -0.49
C LEU A 51 -15.77 -16.26 -1.58
N THR A 52 -15.57 -17.11 -2.59
CA THR A 52 -14.57 -16.89 -3.64
C THR A 52 -14.88 -15.68 -4.52
N GLY A 53 -16.14 -15.45 -4.89
CA GLY A 53 -16.56 -14.30 -5.71
C GLY A 53 -16.11 -12.95 -5.13
N PRO A 54 -16.50 -12.63 -3.88
CA PRO A 54 -16.00 -11.44 -3.18
C PRO A 54 -14.47 -11.38 -3.06
N ALA A 55 -13.80 -12.51 -2.78
CA ALA A 55 -12.34 -12.55 -2.71
C ALA A 55 -11.68 -12.17 -4.05
N HIS A 56 -12.18 -12.71 -5.16
CA HIS A 56 -11.69 -12.40 -6.51
C HIS A 56 -11.86 -10.92 -6.87
N ILE A 57 -12.94 -10.27 -6.44
CA ILE A 57 -13.10 -8.82 -6.60
C ILE A 57 -11.96 -8.07 -5.91
N ILE A 58 -11.62 -8.46 -4.66
CA ILE A 58 -10.49 -7.85 -3.96
C ILE A 58 -9.19 -8.09 -4.73
N TYR A 59 -8.86 -9.33 -5.08
CA TYR A 59 -7.64 -9.60 -5.86
C TYR A 59 -7.56 -8.77 -7.15
N THR A 60 -8.68 -8.63 -7.87
CA THR A 60 -8.77 -7.88 -9.12
C THR A 60 -8.54 -6.39 -8.92
N VAL A 61 -9.16 -5.78 -7.90
CA VAL A 61 -8.98 -4.35 -7.58
C VAL A 61 -7.53 -4.03 -7.24
N TYR A 62 -6.81 -4.94 -6.58
CA TYR A 62 -5.41 -4.74 -6.20
C TYR A 62 -4.40 -5.11 -7.31
N ALA A 63 -4.82 -5.82 -8.36
CA ALA A 63 -3.96 -6.30 -9.43
C ALA A 63 -3.19 -5.20 -10.21
N PRO A 64 -3.69 -3.96 -10.38
CA PRO A 64 -2.91 -2.88 -11.00
C PRO A 64 -1.82 -2.29 -10.09
N PHE A 65 -1.98 -2.45 -8.76
CA PHE A 65 -1.09 -1.83 -7.77
C PHE A 65 0.05 -2.77 -7.35
N CYS A 66 -0.10 -4.08 -7.59
CA CYS A 66 0.86 -5.10 -7.21
C CYS A 66 0.86 -6.24 -8.22
N HIS A 67 2.03 -6.84 -8.43
CA HIS A 67 2.18 -8.02 -9.29
C HIS A 67 1.57 -9.28 -8.66
N GLN A 68 1.37 -9.29 -7.34
CA GLN A 68 0.70 -10.36 -6.57
C GLN A 68 1.34 -11.74 -6.76
N PHE A 69 2.62 -11.83 -7.09
CA PHE A 69 3.30 -13.12 -7.22
C PHE A 69 3.20 -13.92 -5.92
N GLY A 70 2.83 -15.21 -6.03
CA GLY A 70 2.74 -16.10 -4.87
C GLY A 70 4.03 -16.10 -4.06
N PHE A 71 5.19 -16.21 -4.72
CA PHE A 71 6.49 -16.21 -4.07
C PHE A 71 6.95 -14.87 -3.46
N ARG A 72 6.09 -13.84 -3.52
CA ARG A 72 6.31 -12.53 -2.90
C ARG A 72 5.18 -12.11 -1.96
N SER A 73 4.26 -13.00 -1.63
CA SER A 73 3.08 -12.69 -0.82
C SER A 73 3.07 -13.50 0.47
N PHE A 74 2.50 -12.89 1.51
CA PHE A 74 2.09 -13.64 2.69
C PHE A 74 0.92 -14.56 2.36
N PHE A 75 0.91 -15.73 2.97
CA PHE A 75 -0.20 -16.68 2.92
C PHE A 75 -0.83 -16.84 4.30
N LEU A 76 -2.15 -17.04 4.31
CA LEU A 76 -2.89 -17.42 5.50
C LEU A 76 -3.48 -18.83 5.30
N PHE A 77 -3.60 -19.55 6.42
CA PHE A 77 -4.23 -20.88 6.49
C PHE A 77 -3.50 -22.01 5.75
N GLY A 78 -2.20 -21.86 5.54
CA GLY A 78 -1.34 -22.88 4.92
C GLY A 78 -0.21 -23.39 5.82
N GLU A 79 0.63 -24.25 5.28
CA GLU A 79 1.79 -24.82 5.98
C GLU A 79 2.86 -23.76 6.32
N GLN A 80 3.04 -22.74 5.48
CA GLN A 80 3.98 -21.64 5.68
C GLN A 80 3.30 -20.27 5.52
N ALA A 81 3.80 -19.26 6.24
CA ALA A 81 3.35 -17.88 6.10
C ALA A 81 3.90 -17.21 4.81
N VAL A 82 4.97 -17.75 4.25
CA VAL A 82 5.67 -17.28 3.04
C VAL A 82 6.23 -18.47 2.27
N TYR A 83 6.29 -18.36 0.94
CA TYR A 83 6.86 -19.37 0.06
C TYR A 83 7.88 -18.68 -0.85
N PRO A 84 9.11 -18.40 -0.39
CA PRO A 84 10.11 -17.71 -1.21
C PRO A 84 10.55 -18.58 -2.39
N ARG A 85 11.18 -17.97 -3.40
CA ARG A 85 11.78 -18.75 -4.48
C ARG A 85 12.96 -19.58 -4.00
N GLN A 86 13.28 -20.64 -4.71
CA GLN A 86 14.46 -21.48 -4.45
C GLN A 86 15.76 -20.67 -4.36
N TYR A 87 15.92 -19.64 -5.20
CA TYR A 87 17.08 -18.73 -5.20
C TYR A 87 17.27 -17.92 -3.90
N THR A 88 16.27 -17.86 -3.03
CA THR A 88 16.37 -17.13 -1.76
C THR A 88 17.19 -17.90 -0.72
N ASP A 89 17.18 -19.24 -0.78
CA ASP A 89 17.94 -20.16 0.09
C ASP A 89 17.95 -19.81 1.60
N ILE A 90 16.77 -19.75 2.20
CA ILE A 90 16.59 -19.43 3.64
C ILE A 90 16.13 -20.62 4.48
N GLY A 91 16.36 -21.85 4.01
CA GLY A 91 16.07 -23.08 4.77
C GLY A 91 14.59 -23.42 4.94
N VAL A 92 13.70 -22.79 4.16
CA VAL A 92 12.28 -23.15 4.06
C VAL A 92 12.01 -23.78 2.70
N LYS A 93 11.01 -24.65 2.60
CA LYS A 93 10.61 -25.24 1.32
C LYS A 93 10.17 -24.15 0.35
N SER A 94 10.71 -24.19 -0.86
CA SER A 94 10.55 -23.15 -1.88
C SER A 94 9.16 -23.14 -2.51
N TYR A 95 8.78 -22.02 -3.12
CA TYR A 95 7.55 -21.91 -3.91
C TYR A 95 7.49 -22.97 -5.01
N GLU A 96 8.59 -23.15 -5.73
CA GLU A 96 8.72 -24.09 -6.83
C GLU A 96 8.42 -25.52 -6.37
N GLU A 97 8.92 -25.94 -5.20
CA GLU A 97 8.62 -27.25 -4.61
C GLU A 97 7.13 -27.44 -4.29
N TYR A 98 6.45 -26.45 -3.69
CA TYR A 98 5.02 -26.56 -3.39
C TYR A 98 4.14 -26.55 -4.64
N THR A 99 4.63 -25.95 -5.73
CA THR A 99 3.89 -25.85 -6.99
C THR A 99 4.30 -26.89 -8.02
N ALA A 100 5.24 -27.78 -7.70
CA ALA A 100 5.80 -28.79 -8.62
C ALA A 100 4.72 -29.64 -9.31
N ASN A 101 3.63 -29.93 -8.59
CA ASN A 101 2.51 -30.74 -9.10
C ASN A 101 1.39 -29.92 -9.77
N ILE A 102 1.61 -28.63 -10.04
CA ILE A 102 0.64 -27.72 -10.67
C ILE A 102 1.15 -27.40 -12.08
N PRO A 103 0.68 -28.12 -13.13
CA PRO A 103 1.20 -27.97 -14.49
C PRO A 103 1.16 -26.54 -15.02
N GLN A 104 0.16 -25.75 -14.62
CA GLN A 104 -0.02 -24.36 -15.04
C GLN A 104 1.05 -23.41 -14.49
N LEU A 105 1.84 -23.84 -13.51
CA LEU A 105 2.94 -23.09 -12.92
C LEU A 105 4.32 -23.62 -13.34
N GLN A 106 4.36 -24.64 -14.20
CA GLN A 106 5.60 -25.20 -14.70
C GLN A 106 6.00 -24.49 -15.99
N PHE A 107 7.14 -23.82 -15.96
CA PHE A 107 7.71 -23.09 -17.08
C PHE A 107 9.19 -23.42 -17.22
N PRO A 108 9.72 -23.51 -18.44
CA PRO A 108 11.15 -23.65 -18.62
C PRO A 108 11.87 -22.34 -18.22
N PRO A 109 13.14 -22.38 -17.79
CA PRO A 109 13.86 -21.20 -17.29
C PRO A 109 13.88 -20.02 -18.27
N GLU A 110 13.95 -20.27 -19.57
CA GLU A 110 13.93 -19.25 -20.62
C GLU A 110 12.59 -18.51 -20.75
N ALA A 111 11.50 -19.06 -20.20
CA ALA A 111 10.19 -18.43 -20.20
C ALA A 111 9.94 -17.57 -18.95
N GLU A 112 10.91 -17.47 -18.04
CA GLU A 112 10.80 -16.63 -16.84
C GLU A 112 10.53 -15.16 -17.23
N PHE A 113 9.56 -14.53 -16.54
CA PHE A 113 9.07 -13.17 -16.81
C PHE A 113 8.40 -12.93 -18.19
N THR A 114 8.17 -13.96 -18.99
CA THR A 114 7.22 -13.84 -20.12
C THR A 114 5.82 -13.50 -19.61
N LEU A 115 4.95 -12.98 -20.50
CA LEU A 115 3.59 -12.61 -20.11
C LEU A 115 2.83 -13.78 -19.48
N ASP A 116 2.91 -14.97 -20.08
CA ASP A 116 2.23 -16.17 -19.59
C ASP A 116 2.77 -16.60 -18.22
N TRP A 117 4.09 -16.55 -18.02
CA TRP A 117 4.71 -16.81 -16.73
C TRP A 117 4.21 -15.84 -15.66
N VAL A 118 4.21 -14.54 -15.97
CA VAL A 118 3.76 -13.49 -15.03
C VAL A 118 2.29 -13.69 -14.67
N LEU A 119 1.44 -13.94 -15.66
CA LEU A 119 0.01 -14.14 -15.45
C LEU A 119 -0.29 -15.40 -14.65
N ALA A 120 0.40 -16.51 -14.92
CA ALA A 120 0.20 -17.76 -14.18
C ALA A 120 0.53 -17.59 -12.68
N HIS A 121 1.70 -17.03 -12.38
CA HIS A 121 2.14 -16.81 -11.00
C HIS A 121 1.35 -15.70 -10.27
N LYS A 122 0.84 -14.72 -11.02
CA LYS A 122 -0.06 -13.68 -10.51
C LYS A 122 -1.46 -14.21 -10.21
N THR A 123 -2.00 -15.10 -11.04
CA THR A 123 -3.38 -15.59 -10.89
C THR A 123 -3.49 -16.76 -9.91
N PHE A 124 -2.39 -17.47 -9.63
CA PHE A 124 -2.37 -18.50 -8.60
C PHE A 124 -2.61 -17.91 -7.19
N LEU A 125 -3.81 -18.10 -6.64
CA LEU A 125 -4.20 -17.56 -5.34
C LEU A 125 -3.77 -18.42 -4.14
N GLY A 126 -3.40 -19.67 -4.39
CA GLY A 126 -3.13 -20.67 -3.35
C GLY A 126 -4.05 -21.88 -3.45
N ASN A 127 -3.94 -22.79 -2.48
CA ASN A 127 -4.68 -24.05 -2.43
C ASN A 127 -4.82 -24.53 -0.97
N ALA A 128 -5.40 -25.71 -0.76
CA ALA A 128 -5.63 -26.23 0.60
C ALA A 128 -4.33 -26.47 1.40
N GLN A 129 -3.21 -26.74 0.73
CA GLN A 129 -1.91 -26.98 1.37
C GLN A 129 -1.19 -25.66 1.68
N MET A 130 -1.08 -24.79 0.67
CA MET A 130 -0.35 -23.52 0.79
C MET A 130 -1.15 -22.45 1.54
N GLY A 131 -2.45 -22.67 1.73
CA GLY A 131 -3.38 -21.62 2.12
C GLY A 131 -3.63 -20.65 0.96
N TYR A 132 -4.06 -19.44 1.27
CA TYR A 132 -4.35 -18.41 0.28
C TYR A 132 -3.49 -17.17 0.50
N LYS A 133 -2.97 -16.60 -0.59
CA LYS A 133 -2.11 -15.41 -0.54
C LYS A 133 -2.92 -14.15 -0.25
N MET A 134 -2.30 -13.15 0.38
CA MET A 134 -2.88 -11.81 0.47
C MET A 134 -2.97 -11.13 -0.91
N ALA A 135 -3.87 -10.16 -1.07
CA ALA A 135 -4.06 -9.46 -2.36
C ALA A 135 -2.94 -8.44 -2.69
N LEU A 136 -1.96 -8.26 -1.80
CA LEU A 136 -0.77 -7.45 -2.01
C LEU A 136 0.47 -8.28 -1.66
N CYS A 137 1.64 -7.87 -2.18
CA CYS A 137 2.89 -8.54 -1.85
C CYS A 137 3.32 -8.18 -0.42
N GLU A 138 4.27 -8.93 0.14
CA GLU A 138 4.83 -8.72 1.48
C GLU A 138 5.29 -7.25 1.65
N ARG A 139 6.01 -6.72 0.67
CA ARG A 139 6.53 -5.35 0.71
C ARG A 139 5.41 -4.30 0.71
N ASP A 140 4.44 -4.42 -0.18
CA ASP A 140 3.33 -3.45 -0.29
C ASP A 140 2.46 -3.46 0.96
N ASN A 141 2.14 -4.65 1.51
CA ASN A 141 1.43 -4.75 2.79
C ASN A 141 2.18 -4.00 3.89
N MET A 142 3.51 -4.11 3.93
CA MET A 142 4.32 -3.42 4.94
C MET A 142 4.42 -1.91 4.70
N ILE A 143 4.50 -1.44 3.45
CA ILE A 143 4.47 -0.01 3.12
C ILE A 143 3.17 0.62 3.63
N TRP A 144 2.03 0.10 3.18
CA TRP A 144 0.73 0.67 3.52
C TRP A 144 0.36 0.45 4.99
N GLY A 145 0.70 -0.72 5.54
CA GLY A 145 0.52 -1.05 6.95
C GLY A 145 1.31 -0.11 7.86
N MET A 146 2.58 0.15 7.56
CA MET A 146 3.39 1.08 8.35
C MET A 146 3.01 2.54 8.12
N MET A 147 2.46 2.90 6.96
CA MET A 147 1.83 4.22 6.77
C MET A 147 0.60 4.39 7.66
N LEU A 148 -0.25 3.35 7.78
CA LEU A 148 -1.38 3.35 8.69
C LEU A 148 -0.92 3.47 10.14
N VAL A 149 0.07 2.69 10.58
CA VAL A 149 0.66 2.79 11.93
C VAL A 149 1.19 4.20 12.17
N GLY A 150 1.98 4.76 11.26
CA GLY A 150 2.47 6.14 11.34
C GLY A 150 1.33 7.16 11.42
N GLY A 151 0.22 6.90 10.74
CA GLY A 151 -0.97 7.77 10.78
C GLY A 151 -1.74 7.68 12.09
N LEU A 152 -1.87 6.49 12.65
CA LEU A 152 -2.47 6.29 13.97
C LEU A 152 -1.62 6.97 15.06
N ILE A 153 -0.29 6.84 14.98
CA ILE A 153 0.64 7.58 15.84
C ILE A 153 0.47 9.09 15.64
N TYR A 154 0.40 9.56 14.39
CA TYR A 154 0.20 10.98 14.08
C TYR A 154 -1.15 11.51 14.56
N ALA A 155 -2.19 10.68 14.66
CA ALA A 155 -3.50 11.07 15.17
C ALA A 155 -3.50 11.39 16.67
N ILE A 156 -2.49 10.92 17.41
CA ILE A 156 -2.33 11.25 18.83
C ILE A 156 -2.14 12.77 18.97
N PRO A 157 -2.99 13.50 19.75
CA PRO A 157 -2.96 14.96 19.78
C PRO A 157 -1.64 15.59 20.24
N THR A 158 -0.86 14.90 21.07
CA THR A 158 0.47 15.35 21.51
C THR A 158 1.50 15.24 20.38
N VAL A 159 1.46 14.16 19.61
CA VAL A 159 2.30 13.94 18.43
C VAL A 159 1.94 14.93 17.34
N ARG A 160 0.67 15.00 16.93
CA ARG A 160 0.18 15.87 15.85
C ARG A 160 0.58 17.33 16.01
N ARG A 161 0.61 17.83 17.25
CA ARG A 161 0.95 19.22 17.56
C ARG A 161 2.45 19.50 17.50
N LYS A 162 3.29 18.50 17.75
CA LYS A 162 4.75 18.67 17.90
C LYS A 162 5.55 18.13 16.72
N LEU A 163 5.06 17.09 16.05
CA LEU A 163 5.78 16.39 15.00
C LEU A 163 5.92 17.29 13.76
N ARG A 164 7.17 17.60 13.43
CA ARG A 164 7.55 18.30 12.20
C ARG A 164 7.81 17.27 11.09
N PRO A 165 7.71 17.67 9.80
CA PRO A 165 8.11 16.80 8.71
C PRO A 165 9.54 16.32 8.91
N VAL A 166 9.78 15.05 8.64
CA VAL A 166 11.13 14.49 8.71
C VAL A 166 12.05 15.21 7.71
N PRO A 167 13.32 15.50 8.06
CA PRO A 167 14.27 16.05 7.10
C PRO A 167 14.42 15.15 5.87
N LEU A 168 14.46 15.75 4.68
CA LEU A 168 14.47 15.01 3.42
C LEU A 168 15.65 14.03 3.31
N TRP A 169 16.82 14.40 3.82
CA TRP A 169 17.98 13.50 3.83
C TRP A 169 17.70 12.24 4.66
N LEU A 170 17.05 12.35 5.82
CA LEU A 170 16.72 11.20 6.67
C LEU A 170 15.67 10.32 5.98
N TYR A 171 14.67 10.92 5.32
CA TYR A 171 13.73 10.19 4.46
C TYR A 171 14.41 9.43 3.34
N ILE A 172 15.39 10.04 2.67
CA ILE A 172 16.15 9.38 1.61
C ILE A 172 16.97 8.22 2.18
N PHE A 173 17.76 8.44 3.23
CA PHE A 173 18.68 7.41 3.74
C PHE A 173 17.98 6.26 4.47
N VAL A 174 16.89 6.51 5.18
CA VAL A 174 16.19 5.48 5.98
C VAL A 174 14.97 4.92 5.26
N GLY A 175 14.26 5.75 4.48
CA GLY A 175 13.07 5.33 3.77
C GLY A 175 13.38 4.80 2.37
N VAL A 176 13.97 5.64 1.52
CA VAL A 176 14.09 5.37 0.07
C VAL A 176 15.29 4.48 -0.26
N LEU A 177 16.45 4.73 0.35
CA LEU A 177 17.68 4.03 0.01
C LEU A 177 17.60 2.52 0.33
N PRO A 178 17.09 2.05 1.48
CA PRO A 178 17.04 0.61 1.76
C PRO A 178 16.13 -0.16 0.80
N ILE A 179 14.94 0.37 0.52
CA ILE A 179 14.00 -0.24 -0.46
C ILE A 179 14.53 -0.16 -1.89
N GLY A 180 15.22 0.93 -2.24
CA GLY A 180 15.87 1.12 -3.53
C GLY A 180 17.04 0.17 -3.75
N LEU A 181 17.90 -0.03 -2.75
CA LEU A 181 18.99 -1.00 -2.81
C LEU A 181 18.46 -2.44 -2.84
N ASP A 182 17.46 -2.75 -2.02
CA ASP A 182 16.88 -4.10 -1.97
C ASP A 182 16.14 -4.47 -3.27
N GLY A 183 15.19 -3.63 -3.71
CA GLY A 183 14.48 -3.83 -4.97
C GLY A 183 15.35 -3.70 -6.20
N GLY A 184 16.27 -2.73 -6.21
CA GLY A 184 17.22 -2.51 -7.29
C GLY A 184 18.23 -3.64 -7.42
N SER A 185 18.76 -4.14 -6.30
CA SER A 185 19.69 -5.28 -6.33
C SER A 185 19.06 -6.56 -6.87
N GLN A 186 17.77 -6.75 -6.62
CA GLN A 186 17.00 -7.84 -7.23
C GLN A 186 16.71 -7.59 -8.72
N LEU A 187 16.24 -6.38 -9.07
CA LEU A 187 15.90 -6.06 -10.47
C LEU A 187 17.09 -6.24 -11.40
N LEU A 188 18.27 -5.77 -10.97
CA LEU A 188 19.49 -5.79 -11.77
C LEU A 188 20.16 -7.17 -11.84
N SER A 189 19.78 -8.13 -10.98
CA SER A 189 20.23 -9.52 -11.12
C SER A 189 19.50 -10.31 -12.19
N TYR A 190 18.29 -9.87 -12.58
CA TYR A 190 17.49 -10.56 -13.59
C TYR A 190 17.80 -10.07 -15.01
N THR A 191 17.45 -10.89 -16.01
CA THR A 191 17.42 -10.52 -17.43
C THR A 191 16.55 -9.27 -17.62
N PRO A 192 16.99 -8.26 -18.42
CA PRO A 192 18.15 -8.26 -19.31
C PRO A 192 19.48 -7.83 -18.67
N PHE A 193 19.50 -7.40 -17.41
CA PHE A 193 20.66 -6.75 -16.81
C PHE A 193 21.74 -7.74 -16.40
N ASN A 194 21.38 -8.83 -15.70
CA ASN A 194 22.29 -9.91 -15.30
C ASN A 194 23.62 -9.43 -14.68
N LEU A 195 23.59 -8.37 -13.86
CA LEU A 195 24.82 -7.73 -13.36
C LEU A 195 25.55 -8.57 -12.30
N TRP A 196 24.85 -9.50 -11.65
CA TRP A 196 25.37 -10.48 -10.69
C TRP A 196 24.43 -11.69 -10.63
N GLU A 197 24.77 -12.69 -9.81
CA GLU A 197 23.95 -13.88 -9.59
C GLU A 197 22.52 -13.54 -9.21
N ILE A 198 21.56 -14.37 -9.66
CA ILE A 198 20.13 -14.14 -9.43
C ILE A 198 19.89 -13.96 -7.94
N ARG A 199 19.44 -12.76 -7.57
CA ARG A 199 19.15 -12.38 -6.22
C ARG A 199 17.65 -12.18 -6.08
N GLU A 200 16.97 -13.14 -5.47
CA GLU A 200 15.61 -12.92 -5.00
C GLU A 200 15.64 -12.37 -3.57
N THR A 201 14.98 -11.23 -3.34
CA THR A 201 14.93 -10.63 -2.00
C THR A 201 14.18 -11.55 -1.03
N THR A 202 14.68 -11.63 0.21
CA THR A 202 14.06 -12.47 1.24
C THR A 202 12.78 -11.81 1.78
N PRO A 203 11.84 -12.59 2.34
CA PRO A 203 10.67 -12.03 3.02
C PRO A 203 11.04 -11.05 4.13
N PHE A 204 12.13 -11.32 4.87
CA PHE A 204 12.63 -10.41 5.90
C PHE A 204 13.00 -9.04 5.34
N PHE A 205 13.80 -9.00 4.25
CA PHE A 205 14.18 -7.74 3.62
C PHE A 205 12.96 -6.99 3.07
N ARG A 206 12.00 -7.68 2.45
CA ARG A 206 10.74 -7.05 1.99
C ARG A 206 9.96 -6.40 3.12
N VAL A 207 9.91 -7.06 4.27
CA VAL A 207 9.22 -6.54 5.45
C VAL A 207 9.90 -5.31 6.01
N VAL A 208 11.22 -5.40 6.20
CA VAL A 208 12.02 -4.31 6.78
C VAL A 208 12.05 -3.11 5.85
N THR A 209 12.41 -3.29 4.58
CA THR A 209 12.56 -2.16 3.63
C THR A 209 11.21 -1.54 3.30
N GLY A 210 10.16 -2.35 3.12
CA GLY A 210 8.79 -1.85 2.94
C GLY A 210 8.28 -1.10 4.17
N GLY A 211 8.49 -1.67 5.37
CA GLY A 211 8.04 -1.05 6.62
C GLY A 211 8.73 0.27 6.93
N LEU A 212 10.06 0.34 6.73
CA LEU A 212 10.83 1.58 6.88
C LEU A 212 10.35 2.65 5.90
N PHE A 213 10.20 2.29 4.61
CA PHE A 213 9.72 3.22 3.60
C PHE A 213 8.31 3.74 3.94
N GLY A 214 7.39 2.86 4.33
CA GLY A 214 6.03 3.23 4.74
C GLY A 214 5.99 4.18 5.94
N LEU A 215 6.73 3.86 7.01
CA LEU A 215 6.76 4.69 8.22
C LEU A 215 7.39 6.07 7.94
N MET A 216 8.50 6.11 7.19
CA MET A 216 9.16 7.34 6.80
C MET A 216 8.27 8.20 5.87
N THR A 217 7.50 7.56 4.99
CA THR A 217 6.52 8.24 4.14
C THR A 217 5.40 8.86 4.97
N ALA A 218 4.86 8.15 5.98
CA ALA A 218 3.88 8.74 6.88
C ALA A 218 4.44 9.92 7.70
N TRP A 219 5.67 9.80 8.21
CA TRP A 219 6.33 10.88 8.96
C TRP A 219 6.63 12.09 8.06
N LEU A 220 6.96 11.89 6.79
CA LEU A 220 7.10 13.00 5.84
C LEU A 220 5.73 13.61 5.50
N ALA A 221 4.81 12.79 4.99
CA ALA A 221 3.59 13.25 4.34
C ALA A 221 2.58 13.87 5.31
N PHE A 222 2.32 13.28 6.48
CA PHE A 222 1.25 13.78 7.34
C PHE A 222 1.51 15.17 7.93
N PRO A 223 2.71 15.51 8.41
CA PRO A 223 3.03 16.87 8.79
C PRO A 223 2.93 17.88 7.63
N TYR A 224 3.37 17.52 6.41
CA TYR A 224 3.22 18.39 5.23
C TYR A 224 1.75 18.59 4.84
N LEU A 225 0.95 17.53 4.84
CA LEU A 225 -0.48 17.60 4.58
C LEU A 225 -1.19 18.43 5.65
N GLU A 226 -0.83 18.32 6.92
CA GLU A 226 -1.40 19.15 7.98
C GLU A 226 -1.13 20.64 7.75
N LEU A 227 0.10 21.00 7.35
CA LEU A 227 0.46 22.38 7.02
C LEU A 227 -0.39 22.89 5.85
N ALA A 228 -0.44 22.14 4.75
CA ALA A 228 -1.24 22.50 3.59
C ALA A 228 -2.74 22.65 3.93
N MET A 229 -3.31 21.69 4.67
CA MET A 229 -4.73 21.71 5.06
C MET A 229 -5.05 22.87 6.00
N ARG A 230 -4.14 23.24 6.92
CA ARG A 230 -4.31 24.42 7.79
C ARG A 230 -4.30 25.71 6.99
N ASP A 231 -3.41 25.85 6.02
CA ASP A 231 -3.33 27.06 5.21
C ASP A 231 -4.56 27.21 4.30
N THR A 232 -4.99 26.13 3.63
CA THR A 232 -6.24 26.12 2.86
C THR A 232 -7.44 26.44 3.76
N ARG A 233 -7.51 25.87 4.97
CA ARG A 233 -8.60 26.14 5.93
C ARG A 233 -8.66 27.62 6.30
N ARG A 234 -7.52 28.23 6.66
CA ARG A 234 -7.44 29.66 7.04
C ARG A 234 -7.89 30.56 5.89
N GLN A 235 -7.52 30.24 4.65
CA GLN A 235 -7.94 31.01 3.48
C GLN A 235 -9.46 30.92 3.26
N LEU A 236 -10.03 29.71 3.39
CA LEU A 236 -11.47 29.50 3.23
C LEU A 236 -12.29 30.15 4.35
N GLU A 237 -11.84 30.06 5.59
CA GLU A 237 -12.50 30.69 6.75
C GLU A 237 -12.53 32.21 6.60
N ARG A 238 -11.43 32.82 6.13
CA ARG A 238 -11.40 34.27 5.82
C ARG A 238 -12.35 34.64 4.69
N LYS A 239 -12.35 33.86 3.60
CA LYS A 239 -13.21 34.12 2.43
C LYS A 239 -14.70 34.00 2.76
N LEU A 240 -15.09 32.94 3.46
CA LEU A 240 -16.47 32.68 3.85
C LEU A 240 -16.92 33.62 4.97
N GLY A 241 -16.03 33.98 5.90
CA GLY A 241 -16.31 34.98 6.94
C GLY A 241 -16.57 36.38 6.34
N ARG A 242 -15.77 36.82 5.36
CA ARG A 242 -16.03 38.08 4.62
C ARG A 242 -17.37 38.07 3.88
N ALA A 243 -17.85 36.90 3.47
CA ALA A 243 -19.15 36.74 2.83
C ALA A 243 -20.33 36.61 3.82
N GLY A 244 -20.08 36.69 5.13
CA GLY A 244 -21.12 36.53 6.17
C GLY A 244 -21.63 35.09 6.34
N LEU A 245 -20.94 34.09 5.78
CA LEU A 245 -21.37 32.70 5.76
C LEU A 245 -20.81 31.86 6.92
N LEU A 246 -19.87 32.41 7.69
CA LEU A 246 -19.33 31.80 8.91
C LEU A 246 -19.32 32.83 10.04
N PRO A 247 -19.52 32.40 11.29
CA PRO A 247 -19.33 33.28 12.44
C PRO A 247 -17.90 33.84 12.48
N PRO A 248 -17.71 35.07 12.99
CA PRO A 248 -16.39 35.68 13.07
C PRO A 248 -15.44 34.77 13.88
N MET A 249 -14.21 34.60 13.38
CA MET A 249 -13.20 33.81 14.08
C MET A 249 -13.01 34.35 15.49
N ARG A 250 -13.23 33.52 16.52
CA ARG A 250 -12.80 33.84 17.89
C ARG A 250 -11.28 33.95 17.86
N ARG A 251 -10.77 35.12 18.24
CA ARG A 251 -9.33 35.38 18.38
C ARG A 251 -8.72 34.46 19.43
#